data_AF-A0ABD3QIF3-F1
#
_entry.id   AF-A0ABD3QIF3-F1
#
_cell.length_a   1.000
_cell.length_b   1.000
_cell.length_c   1.000
_cell.angle_alpha   90.00
_cell.angle_beta   90.00
_cell.angle_gamma   90.00
#
_symmetry.space_group_name_H-M   'P 1'
#
loop_
_entity.id
_entity.type
_entity.pdbx_description
1 polymer ?
#
loop_
_entity_poly.entity_id
_entity_poly.type
_entity_poly.pdbx_seq_one_letter_code
_entity_poly.pdbx_strand_id
1 'polypeptide(L)'
;MSRRDEGGEDEYLIAQQDECSAMSVIFDEDFALLCRDPISYSIALKRPSEGGVGVGVGCDHLALAVSYHPAYPDVAPTFRLVVRDDVRCATHPRPLHPVQERAVLDAAYGAIARTGEPCVYGCVIAAQDFLDGGGLDGAGLALLSDDCLARVLTYLVATVRDVEIVCAALPVFRAASTTNAVWRPLCRRRWRGKWGFRGRWKRTTRDFRRHDDRHYWMRAYEVEEADATRTAISRDELSSMTFDCRPWFSLRLLRNQPDNMRDVLPTGLRESVGDVVFSKTGEVSANQLVFNESTWEGSNYISGDDDGAITRLDWFTGGFIGGGNYSVHRTANWGWELQGFSFVLRAVDDDVDGRGNHRDELWGDLTRSIIVQERPQWVRPGRYHDYNYREIPDDEDYKSMLGW
;
A
#
# COMPACT_ATOMS: atom_id res chain seq x y z
N MET A 1 -2.25 45.22 -54.22
CA MET A 1 -1.56 46.27 -53.45
C MET A 1 -2.24 46.36 -52.10
N SER A 2 -1.72 45.61 -51.12
CA SER A 2 -2.17 45.65 -49.73
C SER A 2 -1.61 46.93 -49.12
N ARG A 3 -2.48 47.85 -48.67
CA ARG A 3 -2.06 48.89 -47.72
C ARG A 3 -1.60 48.13 -46.48
N ARG A 4 -0.28 48.08 -46.24
CA ARG A 4 0.25 47.62 -44.96
C ARG A 4 -0.17 48.66 -43.92
N ASP A 5 -0.83 48.22 -42.86
CA ASP A 5 -1.05 49.00 -41.65
C ASP A 5 0.32 49.30 -41.03
N GLU A 6 0.93 50.42 -41.42
CA GLU A 6 2.16 50.92 -40.77
C GLU A 6 1.90 51.34 -39.31
N GLY A 7 0.64 51.47 -38.88
CA GLY A 7 0.29 51.81 -37.50
C GLY A 7 0.51 50.69 -36.48
N GLY A 8 0.55 49.42 -36.89
CA GLY A 8 0.68 48.29 -35.95
C GLY A 8 2.12 48.07 -35.45
N GLU A 9 3.13 48.41 -36.25
CA GLU A 9 4.54 48.19 -35.88
C GLU A 9 4.96 49.11 -34.72
N ASP A 10 4.47 50.35 -34.70
CA ASP A 10 4.73 51.29 -33.61
C ASP A 10 4.06 50.85 -32.30
N GLU A 11 2.84 50.28 -32.37
CA GLU A 11 2.13 49.77 -31.18
C GLU A 11 2.86 48.58 -30.54
N TYR A 12 3.40 47.65 -31.34
CA TYR A 12 4.17 46.52 -30.83
C TYR A 12 5.48 46.96 -30.17
N LEU A 13 6.18 47.94 -30.75
CA LEU A 13 7.41 48.49 -30.17
C LEU A 13 7.14 49.17 -28.82
N ILE A 14 6.06 49.95 -28.73
CA ILE A 14 5.65 50.59 -27.45
C ILE A 14 5.36 49.52 -26.40
N ALA A 15 4.59 48.48 -26.72
CA ALA A 15 4.27 47.41 -25.79
C ALA A 15 5.52 46.65 -25.30
N GLN A 16 6.46 46.34 -26.20
CA GLN A 16 7.73 45.70 -25.87
C GLN A 16 8.60 46.58 -24.96
N GLN A 17 8.68 47.87 -25.27
CA GLN A 17 9.48 48.83 -24.50
C GLN A 17 8.90 49.05 -23.10
N ASP A 18 7.57 49.16 -22.99
CA ASP A 18 6.85 49.35 -21.73
C ASP A 18 7.02 48.14 -20.82
N GLU A 19 6.81 46.93 -21.33
CA GLU A 19 7.02 45.72 -20.53
C GLU A 19 8.50 45.54 -20.18
N CYS A 20 9.45 45.76 -21.12
CA CYS A 20 10.88 45.70 -20.81
C CYS A 20 11.28 46.68 -19.69
N SER A 21 10.72 47.89 -19.70
CA SER A 21 10.97 48.91 -18.69
C SER A 21 10.33 48.54 -17.34
N ALA A 22 9.15 47.93 -17.35
CA ALA A 22 8.55 47.39 -16.14
C ALA A 22 9.40 46.25 -15.55
N MET A 23 9.90 45.34 -16.39
CA MET A 23 10.72 44.21 -15.96
C MET A 23 12.06 44.65 -15.36
N SER A 24 12.69 45.70 -15.90
CA SER A 24 13.93 46.24 -15.32
C SER A 24 13.71 46.90 -13.95
N VAL A 25 12.51 47.45 -13.69
CA VAL A 25 12.16 48.00 -12.38
C VAL A 25 11.81 46.90 -11.38
N ILE A 26 11.05 45.90 -11.81
CA ILE A 26 10.61 44.78 -10.94
C ILE A 26 11.81 43.91 -10.54
N PHE A 27 12.72 43.66 -11.48
CA PHE A 27 13.87 42.76 -11.30
C PHE A 27 15.21 43.52 -11.35
N ASP A 28 15.30 44.68 -10.69
CA ASP A 28 16.45 45.61 -10.79
C ASP A 28 17.83 44.93 -10.71
N GLU A 29 18.07 44.13 -9.68
CA GLU A 29 19.35 43.43 -9.49
C GLU A 29 19.54 42.22 -10.42
N ASP A 30 18.43 41.67 -10.91
CA ASP A 30 18.39 40.40 -11.63
C ASP A 30 18.31 40.58 -13.15
N PHE A 31 17.98 41.79 -13.61
CA PHE A 31 17.77 42.13 -15.01
C PHE A 31 19.08 42.50 -15.70
N ALA A 32 19.31 41.93 -16.88
CA ALA A 32 20.41 42.28 -17.75
C ALA A 32 19.92 42.41 -19.20
N LEU A 33 20.05 43.61 -19.77
CA LEU A 33 19.73 43.86 -21.18
C LEU A 33 20.78 43.22 -22.08
N LEU A 34 20.35 42.37 -23.02
CA LEU A 34 21.23 41.64 -23.94
C LEU A 34 21.32 42.32 -25.31
N CYS A 35 20.18 42.73 -25.87
CA CYS A 35 20.10 43.47 -27.13
C CYS A 35 18.92 44.45 -27.10
N ARG A 36 19.05 45.58 -27.81
CA ARG A 36 17.97 46.58 -27.95
C ARG A 36 17.14 46.41 -29.22
N ASP A 37 17.69 45.75 -30.25
CA ASP A 37 17.02 45.58 -31.53
C ASP A 37 17.44 44.24 -32.17
N PRO A 38 16.58 43.20 -32.14
CA PRO A 38 15.32 43.13 -31.38
C PRO A 38 15.59 43.17 -29.86
N ILE A 39 14.61 43.68 -29.09
CA ILE A 39 14.72 43.75 -27.63
C ILE A 39 14.86 42.34 -27.05
N SER A 40 15.95 42.12 -26.32
CA SER A 40 16.19 40.91 -25.55
C SER A 40 16.92 41.22 -24.26
N TYR A 41 16.57 40.48 -23.21
CA TYR A 41 17.14 40.64 -21.88
C TYR A 41 17.14 39.28 -21.17
N SER A 42 17.80 39.20 -20.02
CA SER A 42 17.74 38.03 -19.14
C SER A 42 17.42 38.45 -17.73
N ILE A 43 16.66 37.62 -17.01
CA ILE A 43 16.33 37.81 -15.60
C ILE A 43 16.88 36.62 -14.82
N ALA A 44 17.67 36.87 -13.79
CA ALA A 44 18.17 35.82 -12.91
C ALA A 44 17.00 35.13 -12.19
N LEU A 45 17.01 33.80 -12.21
CA LEU A 45 16.02 32.98 -11.52
C LEU A 45 16.54 32.71 -10.11
N LYS A 46 16.17 33.59 -9.18
CA LYS A 46 16.48 33.42 -7.76
C LYS A 46 15.67 32.26 -7.18
N ARG A 47 16.34 31.40 -6.40
CA ARG A 47 15.65 30.65 -5.35
C ARG A 47 15.44 31.59 -4.16
N PRO A 48 14.33 31.47 -3.41
CA PRO A 48 14.14 32.18 -2.17
C PRO A 48 15.28 31.76 -1.25
N SER A 49 16.09 32.73 -0.87
CA SER A 49 17.28 32.55 -0.04
C SER A 49 16.92 31.72 1.19
N GLU A 50 17.49 30.52 1.25
CA GLU A 50 17.19 29.47 2.19
C GLU A 50 17.38 29.87 3.67
N GLY A 51 16.42 29.45 4.49
CA GLY A 51 16.69 28.96 5.84
C GLY A 51 16.82 27.42 5.91
N GLY A 52 16.79 26.71 4.77
CA GLY A 52 16.86 25.26 4.69
C GLY A 52 18.25 24.77 4.33
N VAL A 53 18.81 23.81 5.08
CA VAL A 53 20.10 23.19 4.79
C VAL A 53 19.90 22.14 3.68
N GLY A 54 19.71 22.60 2.44
CA GLY A 54 19.63 21.74 1.26
C GLY A 54 20.98 21.67 0.56
N VAL A 55 21.46 20.47 0.23
CA VAL A 55 22.59 20.29 -0.72
C VAL A 55 22.06 20.56 -2.13
N GLY A 56 21.72 21.82 -2.40
CA GLY A 56 21.17 22.24 -3.68
C GLY A 56 22.25 22.30 -4.75
N VAL A 57 21.97 21.76 -5.93
CA VAL A 57 22.69 22.11 -7.16
C VAL A 57 22.57 23.63 -7.30
N GLY A 58 23.69 24.35 -7.28
CA GLY A 58 23.71 25.81 -7.29
C GLY A 58 23.02 26.37 -8.53
N CYS A 59 21.77 26.79 -8.38
CA CYS A 59 20.95 27.40 -9.43
C CYS A 59 21.11 28.92 -9.48
N ASP A 60 21.92 29.48 -8.59
CA ASP A 60 22.13 30.92 -8.41
C ASP A 60 22.70 31.63 -9.64
N HIS A 61 23.06 30.88 -10.68
CA HIS A 61 23.61 31.37 -11.94
C HIS A 61 22.64 31.22 -13.12
N LEU A 62 21.45 30.65 -12.91
CA LEU A 62 20.47 30.43 -13.98
C LEU A 62 19.69 31.73 -14.24
N ALA A 63 19.56 32.11 -15.50
CA ALA A 63 18.72 33.23 -15.91
C ALA A 63 17.81 32.83 -17.07
N LEU A 64 16.58 33.36 -17.07
CA LEU A 64 15.64 33.22 -18.17
C LEU A 64 15.89 34.37 -19.15
N ALA A 65 16.45 34.05 -20.31
CA ALA A 65 16.61 35.02 -21.39
C ALA A 65 15.34 35.07 -22.24
N VAL A 66 14.86 36.29 -22.44
CA VAL A 66 13.65 36.65 -23.18
C VAL A 66 14.07 37.35 -24.45
N SER A 67 13.48 36.96 -25.58
CA SER A 67 13.64 37.65 -26.86
C SER A 67 12.26 37.92 -27.44
N TYR A 68 11.92 39.21 -27.59
CA TYR A 68 10.63 39.58 -28.16
C TYR A 68 10.57 39.26 -29.65
N HIS A 69 9.45 38.68 -30.06
CA HIS A 69 9.11 38.59 -31.47
C HIS A 69 8.69 39.99 -31.96
N PRO A 70 8.97 40.38 -33.22
CA PRO A 70 8.58 41.70 -33.74
C PRO A 70 7.07 42.00 -33.64
N ALA A 71 6.24 40.95 -33.61
CA ALA A 71 4.78 41.03 -33.44
C ALA A 71 4.31 40.73 -32.00
N TYR A 72 5.16 40.86 -30.99
CA TYR A 72 4.74 40.74 -29.58
C TYR A 72 3.88 41.95 -29.18
N PRO A 73 2.75 41.77 -28.45
CA PRO A 73 2.32 40.57 -27.71
C PRO A 73 1.45 39.55 -28.47
N ASP A 74 1.18 39.75 -29.75
CA ASP A 74 0.36 38.82 -30.54
C ASP A 74 1.08 37.49 -30.83
N VAL A 75 2.41 37.50 -30.85
CA VAL A 75 3.24 36.31 -30.91
C VAL A 75 4.07 36.21 -29.64
N ALA A 76 4.02 35.05 -28.99
CA ALA A 76 4.76 34.79 -27.76
C ALA A 76 6.27 35.05 -27.92
N PRO A 77 6.93 35.57 -26.86
CA PRO A 77 8.38 35.74 -26.88
C PRO A 77 9.06 34.37 -26.85
N THR A 78 10.32 34.34 -27.29
CA THR A 78 11.15 33.13 -27.17
C THR A 78 11.90 33.16 -25.84
N PHE A 79 11.79 32.07 -25.09
CA PHE A 79 12.55 31.84 -23.86
C PHE A 79 13.71 30.87 -24.10
N ARG A 80 14.85 31.15 -23.47
CA ARG A 80 16.00 30.24 -23.35
C ARG A 80 16.62 30.37 -21.98
N LEU A 81 17.23 29.31 -21.47
CA LEU A 81 18.02 29.40 -20.24
C LEU A 81 19.45 29.79 -20.59
N VAL A 82 19.99 30.75 -19.86
CA VAL A 82 21.39 31.15 -19.93
C VAL A 82 22.01 31.05 -18.55
N VAL A 83 23.30 30.74 -18.52
CA VAL A 83 24.08 30.75 -17.29
C VAL A 83 24.82 32.08 -17.24
N ARG A 84 24.67 32.85 -16.16
CA ARG A 84 25.35 34.14 -16.02
C ARG A 84 26.83 33.91 -15.72
N ASP A 85 27.69 34.53 -16.52
CA ASP A 85 29.16 34.48 -16.39
C ASP A 85 29.70 35.46 -15.34
N ASP A 86 28.83 36.26 -14.72
CA ASP A 86 29.20 37.36 -13.82
C ASP A 86 29.76 36.90 -12.47
N VAL A 87 29.53 35.64 -12.09
CA VAL A 87 30.13 35.05 -10.90
C VAL A 87 31.42 34.34 -11.29
N ARG A 88 32.57 34.96 -10.96
CA ARG A 88 33.92 34.36 -11.01
C ARG A 88 34.08 33.22 -10.00
N CYS A 89 33.17 32.25 -9.99
CA CYS A 89 33.30 31.05 -9.21
C CYS A 89 34.30 30.14 -9.94
N ALA A 90 35.32 29.65 -9.23
CA ALA A 90 36.42 28.86 -9.79
C ALA A 90 36.00 27.51 -10.39
N THR A 91 34.72 27.15 -10.25
CA THR A 91 34.10 25.97 -10.84
C THR A 91 33.12 26.41 -11.92
N HIS A 92 33.43 26.14 -13.18
CA HIS A 92 32.52 26.38 -14.30
C HIS A 92 31.13 25.82 -13.98
N PRO A 93 30.08 26.66 -13.99
CA PRO A 93 28.73 26.18 -13.77
C PRO A 93 28.42 25.13 -14.84
N ARG A 94 28.03 23.93 -14.40
CA ARG A 94 27.67 22.86 -15.33
C ARG A 94 26.33 23.23 -15.96
N PRO A 95 26.19 23.14 -17.30
CA PRO A 95 24.91 23.35 -17.94
C PRO A 95 23.89 22.36 -17.40
N LEU A 96 22.63 22.79 -17.28
CA LEU A 96 21.52 21.90 -16.94
C LEU A 96 21.43 20.78 -17.98
N HIS A 97 20.96 19.60 -17.55
CA HIS A 97 20.64 18.56 -18.50
C HIS A 97 19.49 19.03 -19.42
N PRO A 98 19.46 18.70 -20.72
CA PRO A 98 18.42 19.18 -21.65
C PRO A 98 16.97 18.94 -21.20
N VAL A 99 16.71 17.87 -20.44
CA VAL A 99 15.39 17.58 -19.84
C VAL A 99 15.03 18.56 -18.72
N GLN A 100 16.00 18.94 -17.88
CA GLN A 100 15.80 19.92 -16.83
C GLN A 100 15.60 21.32 -17.43
N GLU A 101 16.40 21.68 -18.44
CA GLU A 101 16.23 22.92 -19.19
C GLU A 101 14.83 22.99 -19.80
N ARG A 102 14.42 21.93 -20.50
CA ARG A 102 13.08 21.85 -21.08
C ARG A 102 11.97 21.97 -20.04
N ALA A 103 12.11 21.34 -18.88
CA ALA A 103 11.09 21.41 -17.83
C ALA A 103 10.90 22.83 -17.28
N VAL A 104 11.99 23.58 -17.09
CA VAL A 104 11.92 25.01 -16.68
C VAL A 104 11.25 25.85 -17.77
N LEU A 105 11.61 25.61 -19.04
CA LEU A 105 11.01 26.33 -20.17
C LEU A 105 9.53 25.98 -20.34
N ASP A 106 9.13 24.71 -20.18
CA ASP A 106 7.74 24.28 -20.25
C ASP A 106 6.90 24.95 -19.13
N ALA A 107 7.47 25.14 -17.93
CA ALA A 107 6.82 25.90 -16.86
C ALA A 107 6.63 27.38 -17.23
N ALA A 108 7.63 28.02 -17.83
CA ALA A 108 7.53 29.40 -18.30
C ALA A 108 6.48 29.54 -19.43
N TYR A 109 6.56 28.71 -20.47
CA TYR A 109 5.60 28.74 -21.59
C TYR A 109 4.17 28.39 -21.14
N GLY A 110 4.00 27.53 -20.14
CA GLY A 110 2.69 27.16 -19.60
C GLY A 110 1.94 28.32 -18.94
N ALA A 111 2.64 29.40 -18.56
CA ALA A 111 2.05 30.58 -17.94
C ALA A 111 1.53 31.63 -18.96
N ILE A 112 1.68 31.39 -20.26
CA ILE A 112 1.16 32.28 -21.31
C ILE A 112 -0.37 32.14 -21.35
N ALA A 113 -1.06 33.06 -20.69
CA ALA A 113 -2.51 32.96 -20.50
C ALA A 113 -3.32 33.33 -21.75
N ARG A 114 -2.97 34.42 -22.44
CA ARG A 114 -3.73 34.94 -23.61
C ARG A 114 -2.83 35.61 -24.63
N THR A 115 -3.14 35.38 -25.90
CA THR A 115 -2.51 36.07 -27.04
C THR A 115 -2.91 37.55 -27.04
N GLY A 116 -1.95 38.45 -27.30
CA GLY A 116 -2.18 39.89 -27.36
C GLY A 116 -2.10 40.62 -26.01
N GLU A 117 -1.78 39.92 -24.91
CA GLU A 117 -1.52 40.52 -23.60
C GLU A 117 -0.03 40.32 -23.22
N PRO A 118 0.62 41.31 -22.58
CA PRO A 118 1.97 41.13 -22.03
C PRO A 118 2.00 39.97 -21.03
N CYS A 119 2.96 39.04 -21.19
CA CYS A 119 2.98 37.78 -20.45
C CYS A 119 4.33 37.43 -19.80
N VAL A 120 5.38 38.22 -20.01
CA VAL A 120 6.74 37.84 -19.58
C VAL A 120 6.82 37.75 -18.06
N TYR A 121 6.21 38.68 -17.33
CA TYR A 121 6.19 38.66 -15.87
C TYR A 121 5.65 37.32 -15.33
N GLY A 122 4.48 36.87 -15.82
CA GLY A 122 3.89 35.60 -15.40
C GLY A 122 4.76 34.39 -15.73
N CYS A 123 5.44 34.41 -16.87
CA CYS A 123 6.37 33.35 -17.27
C CYS A 123 7.61 33.27 -16.37
N VAL A 124 8.17 34.42 -15.98
CA VAL A 124 9.31 34.49 -15.05
C VAL A 124 8.92 33.96 -13.67
N ILE A 125 7.77 34.40 -13.14
CA ILE A 125 7.28 33.92 -11.84
C ILE A 125 7.01 32.42 -11.87
N ALA A 126 6.38 31.89 -12.92
CA ALA A 126 6.15 30.45 -13.05
C ALA A 126 7.44 29.62 -13.11
N ALA A 127 8.49 30.15 -13.76
CA ALA A 127 9.81 29.51 -13.76
C ALA A 127 10.45 29.54 -12.36
N GLN A 128 10.35 30.65 -11.63
CA GLN A 128 10.82 30.74 -10.25
C GLN A 128 10.07 29.78 -9.33
N ASP A 129 8.73 29.80 -9.35
CA ASP A 129 7.88 28.88 -8.59
C ASP A 129 8.21 27.41 -8.87
N PHE A 130 8.52 27.06 -10.13
CA PHE A 130 8.97 25.71 -10.50
C PHE A 130 10.30 25.34 -9.84
N LEU A 131 11.28 26.25 -9.82
CA LEU A 131 12.57 26.01 -9.17
C LEU A 131 12.42 25.88 -7.65
N ASP A 132 11.54 26.69 -7.07
CA ASP A 132 11.26 26.76 -5.63
C ASP A 132 10.53 25.51 -5.14
N GLY A 133 9.62 24.98 -5.96
CA GLY A 133 8.94 23.72 -5.73
C GLY A 133 9.81 22.47 -5.90
N GLY A 134 11.13 22.61 -6.11
CA GLY A 134 12.03 21.48 -6.34
C GLY A 134 11.87 20.86 -7.73
N GLY A 135 11.36 21.61 -8.71
CA GLY A 135 11.07 21.12 -10.06
C GLY A 135 12.29 20.53 -10.78
N LEU A 136 13.49 21.05 -10.52
CA LEU A 136 14.74 20.50 -11.07
C LEU A 136 15.08 19.11 -10.53
N ASP A 137 14.78 18.84 -9.27
CA ASP A 137 14.98 17.51 -8.67
C ASP A 137 13.98 16.53 -9.26
N GLY A 138 12.72 16.96 -9.45
CA GLY A 138 11.71 16.20 -10.17
C GLY A 138 12.10 15.88 -11.62
N ALA A 139 12.60 16.88 -12.36
CA ALA A 139 13.07 16.70 -13.73
C ALA A 139 14.35 15.84 -13.80
N GLY A 140 15.22 15.92 -12.78
CA GLY A 140 16.39 15.06 -12.64
C GLY A 140 15.99 13.61 -12.38
N LEU A 141 14.98 13.37 -11.53
CA LEU A 141 14.43 12.03 -11.31
C LEU A 141 13.79 11.46 -12.58
N ALA A 142 13.20 12.29 -13.44
CA ALA A 142 12.66 11.85 -14.73
C ALA A 142 13.72 11.33 -15.71
N LEU A 143 15.01 11.58 -15.44
CA LEU A 143 16.12 10.98 -16.19
C LEU A 143 16.38 9.53 -15.82
N LEU A 144 15.89 9.09 -14.65
CA LEU A 144 16.00 7.71 -14.23
C LEU A 144 15.02 6.87 -15.06
N SER A 145 15.47 5.71 -15.53
CA SER A 145 14.56 4.74 -16.12
C SER A 145 13.52 4.29 -15.11
N ASP A 146 12.36 3.83 -15.60
CA ASP A 146 11.30 3.26 -14.76
C ASP A 146 11.82 2.14 -13.84
N ASP A 147 12.83 1.38 -14.28
CA ASP A 147 13.48 0.34 -13.47
C ASP A 147 14.28 0.92 -12.29
N CYS A 148 14.97 2.04 -12.49
CA CYS A 148 15.70 2.74 -11.43
C CYS A 148 14.72 3.36 -10.43
N LEU A 149 13.68 4.03 -10.92
CA LEU A 149 12.61 4.58 -10.09
C LEU A 149 11.89 3.49 -9.29
N ALA A 150 11.62 2.34 -9.92
CA ALA A 150 11.02 1.20 -9.24
C ALA A 150 11.91 0.65 -8.12
N ARG A 151 13.24 0.61 -8.30
CA ARG A 151 14.18 0.18 -7.26
C ARG A 151 14.22 1.16 -6.08
N VAL A 152 14.27 2.45 -6.36
CA VAL A 152 14.19 3.50 -5.32
C VAL A 152 12.89 3.36 -4.55
N LEU A 153 11.76 3.28 -5.27
CA LEU A 153 10.46 3.14 -4.64
C LEU A 153 10.37 1.87 -3.79
N THR A 154 10.88 0.73 -4.28
CA THR A 154 10.91 -0.53 -3.52
C THR A 154 11.66 -0.42 -2.19
N TYR A 155 12.71 0.40 -2.14
CA TYR A 155 13.46 0.68 -0.92
C TYR A 155 12.68 1.57 0.06
N LEU A 156 11.98 2.58 -0.47
CA LEU A 156 11.24 3.55 0.33
C LEU A 156 9.92 3.00 0.89
N VAL A 157 9.27 2.08 0.18
CA VAL A 157 7.91 1.62 0.51
C VAL A 157 7.92 0.25 1.18
N ALA A 158 7.15 0.09 2.24
CA ALA A 158 6.87 -1.20 2.89
C ALA A 158 5.42 -1.65 2.69
N THR A 159 4.50 -0.70 2.45
CA THR A 159 3.07 -0.90 2.31
C THR A 159 2.52 -0.19 1.06
N VAL A 160 1.30 -0.54 0.63
CA VAL A 160 0.60 0.16 -0.47
C VAL A 160 0.34 1.62 -0.12
N ARG A 161 0.01 1.91 1.15
CA ARG A 161 -0.16 3.28 1.63
C ARG A 161 1.12 4.10 1.46
N ASP A 162 2.29 3.51 1.67
CA ASP A 162 3.56 4.19 1.44
C ASP A 162 3.76 4.54 -0.04
N VAL A 163 3.32 3.66 -0.96
CA VAL A 163 3.34 3.93 -2.40
C VAL A 163 2.48 5.14 -2.74
N GLU A 164 1.27 5.22 -2.19
CA GLU A 164 0.35 6.34 -2.41
C GLU A 164 0.93 7.65 -1.88
N ILE A 165 1.47 7.66 -0.65
CA ILE A 165 2.09 8.83 -0.03
C ILE A 165 3.27 9.32 -0.86
N VAL A 166 4.16 8.41 -1.27
CA VAL A 166 5.34 8.76 -2.08
C VAL A 166 4.91 9.28 -3.46
N CYS A 167 3.92 8.68 -4.12
CA CYS A 167 3.44 9.14 -5.42
C CYS A 167 2.66 10.46 -5.36
N ALA A 168 2.04 10.78 -4.21
CA ALA A 168 1.42 12.07 -3.96
C ALA A 168 2.48 13.16 -3.77
N ALA A 169 3.55 12.87 -3.02
CA ALA A 169 4.66 13.79 -2.81
C ALA A 169 5.54 13.97 -4.05
N LEU A 170 5.79 12.90 -4.79
CA LEU A 170 6.72 12.85 -5.93
C LEU A 170 6.02 12.18 -7.14
N PRO A 171 5.26 12.95 -7.93
CA PRO A 171 4.49 12.42 -9.06
C PRO A 171 5.30 11.67 -10.12
N VAL A 172 6.62 11.91 -10.19
CA VAL A 172 7.56 11.19 -11.07
C VAL A 172 7.53 9.67 -10.83
N PHE A 173 7.20 9.22 -9.63
CA PHE A 173 7.09 7.79 -9.32
C PHE A 173 5.80 7.13 -9.81
N ARG A 174 4.79 7.88 -10.31
CA ARG A 174 3.48 7.29 -10.68
C ARG A 174 3.57 6.22 -11.77
N ALA A 175 4.41 6.41 -12.77
CA ALA A 175 4.59 5.39 -13.81
C ALA A 175 5.28 4.15 -13.22
N ALA A 176 6.39 4.36 -12.50
CA ALA A 176 7.18 3.30 -11.89
C ALA A 176 6.41 2.52 -10.80
N SER A 177 5.51 3.18 -10.07
CA SER A 177 4.76 2.58 -8.97
C SER A 177 3.80 1.50 -9.41
N THR A 178 3.38 1.51 -10.68
CA THR A 178 2.48 0.50 -11.25
C THR A 178 3.23 -0.73 -11.80
N THR A 179 4.56 -0.73 -11.76
CA THR A 179 5.37 -1.78 -12.38
C THR A 179 5.54 -3.02 -11.51
N ASN A 180 5.68 -4.18 -12.16
CA ASN A 180 5.99 -5.44 -11.49
C ASN A 180 7.27 -5.40 -10.63
N ALA A 181 8.22 -4.52 -10.93
CA ALA A 181 9.45 -4.36 -10.17
C ALA A 181 9.20 -3.88 -8.73
N VAL A 182 8.15 -3.08 -8.51
CA VAL A 182 7.73 -2.56 -7.19
C VAL A 182 6.81 -3.55 -6.50
N TRP A 183 5.79 -4.02 -7.22
CA TRP A 183 4.73 -4.83 -6.63
C TRP A 183 5.17 -6.24 -6.27
N ARG A 184 6.07 -6.87 -7.02
CA ARG A 184 6.54 -8.23 -6.69
C ARG A 184 7.25 -8.29 -5.32
N PRO A 185 8.23 -7.43 -5.00
CA PRO A 185 8.80 -7.35 -3.65
C PRO A 185 7.80 -6.98 -2.56
N LEU A 186 6.86 -6.08 -2.84
CA LEU A 186 5.79 -5.71 -1.90
C LEU A 186 4.89 -6.91 -1.56
N CYS A 187 4.39 -7.62 -2.57
CA CYS A 187 3.64 -8.87 -2.41
C CYS A 187 4.44 -9.86 -1.58
N ARG A 188 5.74 -10.04 -1.87
CA ARG A 188 6.59 -10.95 -1.09
C ARG A 188 6.65 -10.56 0.39
N ARG A 189 6.83 -9.27 0.70
CA ARG A 189 6.89 -8.78 2.09
C ARG A 189 5.55 -8.96 2.80
N ARG A 190 4.45 -8.53 2.15
CA ARG A 190 3.10 -8.59 2.69
C ARG A 190 2.62 -10.03 2.92
N TRP A 191 2.85 -10.92 1.94
CA TRP A 191 2.34 -12.28 1.97
C TRP A 191 3.22 -13.25 2.76
N ARG A 192 4.48 -12.94 3.04
CA ARG A 192 5.44 -13.88 3.67
C ARG A 192 4.94 -14.49 4.98
N GLY A 193 4.21 -13.73 5.78
CA GLY A 193 3.62 -14.18 7.05
C GLY A 193 2.16 -14.59 6.95
N LYS A 194 1.65 -14.80 5.74
CA LYS A 194 0.25 -15.15 5.48
C LYS A 194 0.11 -16.62 5.11
N TRP A 195 -1.03 -17.20 5.44
CA TRP A 195 -1.40 -18.57 5.15
C TRP A 195 -1.37 -18.85 3.64
N GLY A 196 -0.79 -19.98 3.27
CA GLY A 196 -0.63 -20.45 1.90
C GLY A 196 0.39 -19.63 1.10
N PHE A 197 1.30 -18.89 1.75
CA PHE A 197 2.24 -18.00 1.09
C PHE A 197 3.02 -18.70 -0.03
N ARG A 198 3.56 -19.90 0.23
CA ARG A 198 4.42 -20.62 -0.72
C ARG A 198 3.66 -21.07 -1.95
N GLY A 199 2.53 -21.76 -1.76
CA GLY A 199 1.65 -22.16 -2.85
C GLY A 199 1.17 -20.96 -3.68
N ARG A 200 0.70 -19.90 -3.00
CA ARG A 200 0.29 -18.63 -3.63
C ARG A 200 1.42 -18.01 -4.44
N TRP A 201 2.57 -17.77 -3.81
CA TRP A 201 3.75 -17.19 -4.45
C TRP A 201 4.23 -17.99 -5.67
N LYS A 202 4.25 -19.33 -5.58
CA LYS A 202 4.64 -20.22 -6.68
C LYS A 202 3.65 -20.14 -7.84
N ARG A 203 2.34 -20.15 -7.55
CA ARG A 203 1.26 -20.02 -8.54
C ARG A 203 1.35 -18.67 -9.26
N THR A 204 1.37 -17.57 -8.51
CA THR A 204 1.47 -16.20 -9.04
C THR A 204 2.75 -16.01 -9.86
N THR A 205 3.89 -16.54 -9.41
CA THR A 205 5.15 -16.47 -10.17
C THR A 205 5.08 -17.28 -11.48
N ARG A 206 4.47 -18.46 -11.46
CA ARG A 206 4.29 -19.29 -12.65
C ARG A 206 3.37 -18.61 -13.66
N ASP A 207 2.29 -18.04 -13.18
CA ASP A 207 1.28 -17.41 -14.03
C ASP A 207 1.80 -16.08 -14.59
N PHE A 208 2.57 -15.31 -13.81
CA PHE A 208 3.33 -14.15 -14.30
C PHE A 208 4.24 -14.51 -15.48
N ARG A 209 4.97 -15.63 -15.43
CA ARG A 209 5.84 -16.06 -16.54
C ARG A 209 5.08 -16.35 -17.84
N ARG A 210 3.76 -16.55 -17.77
CA ARG A 210 2.90 -16.82 -18.92
C ARG A 210 2.24 -15.56 -19.48
N HIS A 211 2.30 -14.43 -18.77
CA HIS A 211 1.62 -13.19 -19.13
C HIS A 211 2.62 -12.04 -19.19
N ASP A 212 2.74 -11.40 -20.35
CA ASP A 212 3.55 -10.19 -20.51
C ASP A 212 2.74 -8.95 -20.10
N ASP A 213 2.31 -8.92 -18.84
CA ASP A 213 1.50 -7.83 -18.31
C ASP A 213 2.28 -7.00 -17.30
N ARG A 214 2.45 -5.72 -17.62
CA ARG A 214 3.23 -4.75 -16.84
C ARG A 214 2.69 -4.51 -15.42
N HIS A 215 1.41 -4.80 -15.19
CA HIS A 215 0.68 -4.56 -13.94
C HIS A 215 0.20 -5.85 -13.27
N TYR A 216 0.70 -7.01 -13.70
CA TYR A 216 0.29 -8.31 -13.19
C TYR A 216 0.35 -8.41 -11.66
N TRP A 217 1.48 -8.04 -11.05
CA TRP A 217 1.67 -8.19 -9.60
C TRP A 217 0.80 -7.24 -8.77
N MET A 218 0.44 -6.08 -9.32
CA MET A 218 -0.50 -5.16 -8.67
C MET A 218 -1.90 -5.76 -8.62
N ARG A 219 -2.39 -6.29 -9.75
CA ARG A 219 -3.70 -6.97 -9.76
C ARG A 219 -3.71 -8.25 -8.92
N ALA A 220 -2.61 -9.00 -8.94
CA ALA A 220 -2.47 -10.16 -8.04
C ALA A 220 -2.54 -9.71 -6.57
N TYR A 221 -1.92 -8.59 -6.21
CA TYR A 221 -2.06 -8.02 -4.86
C TYR A 221 -3.52 -7.72 -4.52
N GLU A 222 -4.22 -6.99 -5.38
CA GLU A 222 -5.62 -6.61 -5.17
C GLU A 222 -6.54 -7.83 -5.03
N VAL A 223 -6.38 -8.82 -5.90
CA VAL A 223 -7.16 -10.08 -5.85
C VAL A 223 -6.94 -10.82 -4.54
N GLU A 224 -5.70 -10.93 -4.09
CA GLU A 224 -5.36 -11.69 -2.88
C GLU A 224 -5.75 -10.93 -1.59
N GLU A 225 -5.70 -9.59 -1.57
CA GLU A 225 -6.25 -8.80 -0.45
C GLU A 225 -7.79 -8.86 -0.42
N ALA A 226 -8.46 -8.83 -1.58
CA ALA A 226 -9.91 -9.01 -1.65
C ALA A 226 -10.33 -10.42 -1.22
N ASP A 227 -9.54 -11.44 -1.58
CA ASP A 227 -9.74 -12.81 -1.08
C ASP A 227 -9.61 -12.89 0.45
N ALA A 228 -8.66 -12.14 1.01
CA ALA A 228 -8.40 -12.12 2.44
C ALA A 228 -9.49 -11.45 3.28
N THR A 229 -10.44 -10.72 2.68
CA THR A 229 -11.58 -10.12 3.37
C THR A 229 -12.86 -10.93 3.23
N ARG A 230 -12.83 -12.08 2.54
CA ARG A 230 -13.99 -12.97 2.41
C ARG A 230 -14.44 -13.49 3.77
N THR A 231 -15.76 -13.57 3.94
CA THR A 231 -16.42 -14.12 5.13
C THR A 231 -17.01 -15.52 4.90
N ALA A 232 -16.79 -16.10 3.72
CA ALA A 232 -17.30 -17.41 3.35
C ALA A 232 -16.24 -18.26 2.65
N ILE A 233 -16.20 -19.54 3.02
CA ILE A 233 -15.33 -20.55 2.40
C ILE A 233 -16.11 -21.34 1.35
N SER A 234 -15.48 -21.70 0.24
CA SER A 234 -16.12 -22.60 -0.73
C SER A 234 -15.97 -24.07 -0.29
N ARG A 235 -16.85 -24.95 -0.79
CA ARG A 235 -16.77 -26.39 -0.51
C ARG A 235 -15.46 -27.03 -0.99
N ASP A 236 -14.96 -26.59 -2.14
CA ASP A 236 -13.68 -27.09 -2.68
C ASP A 236 -12.50 -26.62 -1.81
N GLU A 237 -12.52 -25.39 -1.32
CA GLU A 237 -11.50 -24.91 -0.37
C GLU A 237 -11.54 -25.70 0.94
N LEU A 238 -12.73 -25.82 1.55
CA LEU A 238 -12.92 -26.54 2.81
C LEU A 238 -12.41 -27.98 2.72
N SER A 239 -12.71 -28.68 1.62
CA SER A 239 -12.29 -30.06 1.42
C SER A 239 -10.83 -30.24 0.97
N SER A 240 -10.15 -29.15 0.62
CA SER A 240 -8.73 -29.16 0.24
C SER A 240 -7.78 -28.88 1.41
N MET A 241 -8.33 -28.54 2.58
CA MET A 241 -7.56 -28.08 3.74
C MET A 241 -7.57 -29.11 4.87
N THR A 242 -6.49 -29.08 5.65
CA THR A 242 -6.36 -29.76 6.94
C THR A 242 -6.57 -28.74 8.04
N PHE A 243 -7.30 -29.07 9.10
CA PHE A 243 -7.56 -28.18 10.22
C PHE A 243 -7.01 -28.76 11.52
N ASP A 244 -6.24 -27.96 12.27
CA ASP A 244 -5.87 -28.30 13.66
C ASP A 244 -7.11 -28.03 14.53
N CYS A 245 -7.60 -29.04 15.24
CA CYS A 245 -8.77 -28.93 16.11
C CYS A 245 -8.31 -28.80 17.56
N ARG A 246 -8.83 -27.79 18.27
CA ARG A 246 -8.58 -27.59 19.70
C ARG A 246 -9.89 -27.33 20.46
N PRO A 247 -10.08 -27.95 21.64
CA PRO A 247 -11.20 -27.62 22.49
C PRO A 247 -10.97 -26.25 23.12
N TRP A 248 -12.05 -25.51 23.39
CA TRP A 248 -11.92 -24.27 24.17
C TRP A 248 -11.44 -24.53 25.60
N PHE A 249 -11.83 -25.68 26.16
CA PHE A 249 -11.58 -26.03 27.55
C PHE A 249 -11.08 -27.48 27.67
N SER A 250 -10.08 -27.71 28.53
CA SER A 250 -9.53 -29.05 28.73
C SER A 250 -10.12 -29.71 29.98
N LEU A 251 -11.06 -30.64 29.77
CA LEU A 251 -11.58 -31.48 30.85
C LEU A 251 -10.50 -32.39 31.47
N ARG A 252 -9.47 -32.74 30.69
CA ARG A 252 -8.33 -33.49 31.17
C ARG A 252 -7.53 -32.67 32.18
N LEU A 253 -7.23 -31.42 31.84
CA LEU A 253 -6.50 -30.54 32.75
C LEU A 253 -7.35 -30.25 33.99
N LEU A 254 -8.64 -29.96 33.85
CA LEU A 254 -9.56 -29.73 34.98
C LEU A 254 -9.50 -30.88 36.01
N ARG A 255 -9.55 -32.14 35.56
CA ARG A 255 -9.49 -33.31 36.44
C ARG A 255 -8.17 -33.47 37.19
N ASN A 256 -7.08 -32.91 36.64
CA ASN A 256 -5.72 -33.07 37.15
C ASN A 256 -5.17 -31.78 37.79
N GLN A 257 -6.02 -30.80 38.09
CA GLN A 257 -5.56 -29.54 38.68
C GLN A 257 -5.07 -29.71 40.11
N PRO A 258 -4.04 -28.94 40.52
CA PRO A 258 -3.65 -28.85 41.91
C PRO A 258 -4.79 -28.23 42.74
N ASP A 259 -4.83 -28.54 44.03
CA ASP A 259 -5.95 -28.18 44.92
C ASP A 259 -6.25 -26.67 44.94
N ASN A 260 -5.23 -25.83 44.74
CA ASN A 260 -5.36 -24.37 44.70
C ASN A 260 -5.94 -23.82 43.38
N MET A 261 -6.19 -24.66 42.37
CA MET A 261 -6.70 -24.28 41.06
C MET A 261 -8.01 -24.99 40.68
N ARG A 262 -8.56 -25.86 41.54
CA ARG A 262 -9.76 -26.69 41.26
C ARG A 262 -11.00 -25.89 40.86
N ASP A 263 -11.02 -24.60 41.16
CA ASP A 263 -12.11 -23.68 40.84
C ASP A 263 -11.99 -23.04 39.46
N VAL A 264 -10.96 -23.34 38.67
CA VAL A 264 -10.71 -22.73 37.35
C VAL A 264 -10.84 -23.77 36.24
N LEU A 265 -11.70 -23.58 35.25
CA LEU A 265 -11.71 -24.38 34.02
C LEU A 265 -10.54 -23.96 33.12
N PRO A 266 -9.52 -24.81 32.91
CA PRO A 266 -8.34 -24.45 32.15
C PRO A 266 -8.62 -24.46 30.65
N THR A 267 -7.88 -23.63 29.91
CA THR A 267 -8.02 -23.57 28.46
C THR A 267 -7.60 -24.87 27.79
N GLY A 268 -8.33 -25.28 26.76
CA GLY A 268 -7.97 -26.39 25.87
C GLY A 268 -7.16 -25.95 24.66
N LEU A 269 -6.99 -24.65 24.42
CA LEU A 269 -6.35 -24.09 23.23
C LEU A 269 -4.86 -24.41 23.10
N ARG A 270 -4.25 -25.00 24.12
CA ARG A 270 -2.85 -25.45 24.10
C ARG A 270 -2.71 -26.92 23.69
N GLU A 271 -3.82 -27.64 23.56
CA GLU A 271 -3.85 -29.07 23.30
C GLU A 271 -4.55 -29.32 21.96
N SER A 272 -3.77 -29.68 20.94
CA SER A 272 -4.35 -30.23 19.71
C SER A 272 -5.01 -31.57 20.04
N VAL A 273 -6.25 -31.73 19.59
CA VAL A 273 -6.96 -33.01 19.68
C VAL A 273 -6.86 -33.83 18.40
N GLY A 274 -6.36 -33.24 17.31
CA GLY A 274 -6.10 -33.95 16.06
C GLY A 274 -6.36 -33.08 14.83
N ASP A 275 -6.02 -33.64 13.67
CA ASP A 275 -6.22 -33.01 12.38
C ASP A 275 -7.57 -33.42 11.78
N VAL A 276 -8.33 -32.44 11.31
CA VAL A 276 -9.67 -32.61 10.73
C VAL A 276 -9.60 -32.27 9.24
N VAL A 277 -10.11 -33.18 8.41
CA VAL A 277 -10.23 -33.02 6.96
C VAL A 277 -11.69 -33.22 6.55
N PHE A 278 -12.18 -32.32 5.71
CA PHE A 278 -13.54 -32.40 5.17
C PHE A 278 -13.49 -33.04 3.78
N SER A 279 -14.41 -33.94 3.49
CA SER A 279 -14.61 -34.48 2.15
C SER A 279 -15.53 -33.57 1.33
N LYS A 280 -15.57 -33.78 0.01
CA LYS A 280 -16.51 -33.06 -0.87
C LYS A 280 -17.97 -33.43 -0.63
N THR A 281 -18.25 -34.60 -0.06
CA THR A 281 -19.61 -35.03 0.32
C THR A 281 -20.02 -34.49 1.69
N GLY A 282 -19.10 -33.82 2.40
CA GLY A 282 -19.30 -33.28 3.73
C GLY A 282 -18.91 -34.23 4.85
N GLU A 283 -18.54 -35.48 4.57
CA GLU A 283 -17.96 -36.39 5.58
C GLU A 283 -16.69 -35.80 6.17
N VAL A 284 -16.47 -36.01 7.47
CA VAL A 284 -15.28 -35.54 8.18
C VAL A 284 -14.42 -36.73 8.55
N SER A 285 -13.13 -36.64 8.22
CA SER A 285 -12.11 -37.57 8.71
C SER A 285 -11.25 -36.84 9.73
N ALA A 286 -11.03 -37.48 10.89
CA ALA A 286 -10.14 -36.96 11.91
C ALA A 286 -8.96 -37.92 12.11
N ASN A 287 -7.78 -37.53 11.66
CA ASN A 287 -6.56 -38.30 11.89
C ASN A 287 -6.06 -37.96 13.31
N GLN A 288 -6.09 -38.95 14.22
CA GLN A 288 -5.56 -38.88 15.59
C GLN A 288 -6.42 -38.24 16.70
N LEU A 289 -7.75 -38.35 16.69
CA LEU A 289 -8.53 -38.04 17.91
C LEU A 289 -8.28 -39.12 18.99
N VAL A 290 -7.34 -38.85 19.92
CA VAL A 290 -6.99 -39.72 21.07
C VAL A 290 -8.02 -39.61 22.20
N PHE A 291 -9.31 -39.73 21.87
CA PHE A 291 -10.39 -39.89 22.83
C PHE A 291 -11.11 -41.20 22.49
N ASN A 292 -10.60 -42.32 23.05
CA ASN A 292 -11.13 -43.70 22.91
C ASN A 292 -11.48 -44.12 21.46
N GLU A 293 -10.61 -44.92 20.84
CA GLU A 293 -10.74 -45.89 19.71
C GLU A 293 -11.99 -46.00 18.78
N SER A 294 -13.00 -45.14 18.83
CA SER A 294 -14.09 -45.09 17.87
C SER A 294 -13.77 -44.06 16.79
N THR A 295 -13.60 -44.53 15.56
CA THR A 295 -13.71 -43.71 14.35
C THR A 295 -15.02 -42.92 14.38
N TRP A 296 -14.92 -41.59 14.30
CA TRP A 296 -16.06 -40.69 14.32
C TRP A 296 -16.69 -40.68 12.92
N GLU A 297 -17.74 -41.48 12.71
CA GLU A 297 -18.61 -41.35 11.54
C GLU A 297 -19.73 -40.36 11.90
N GLY A 298 -19.60 -39.10 11.45
CA GLY A 298 -20.60 -38.06 11.61
C GLY A 298 -21.23 -37.69 10.26
N SER A 299 -22.56 -37.55 10.23
CA SER A 299 -23.29 -37.01 9.09
C SER A 299 -23.33 -35.50 9.19
N ASN A 300 -22.80 -34.78 8.20
CA ASN A 300 -22.76 -33.33 8.20
C ASN A 300 -23.76 -32.73 7.22
N TYR A 301 -24.42 -31.66 7.64
CA TYR A 301 -25.19 -30.81 6.75
C TYR A 301 -24.37 -29.54 6.51
N ILE A 302 -23.76 -29.46 5.32
CA ILE A 302 -23.20 -28.21 4.84
C ILE A 302 -24.36 -27.36 4.33
N SER A 303 -24.89 -26.48 5.18
CA SER A 303 -25.79 -25.41 4.76
C SER A 303 -24.95 -24.34 4.04
N GLY A 304 -24.83 -24.50 2.72
CA GLY A 304 -24.30 -23.44 1.86
C GLY A 304 -25.42 -22.48 1.48
N ASP A 305 -25.09 -21.20 1.35
CA ASP A 305 -25.96 -20.24 0.67
C ASP A 305 -26.09 -20.64 -0.82
N ASP A 306 -27.09 -20.11 -1.54
CA ASP A 306 -27.49 -20.52 -2.90
C ASP A 306 -26.33 -20.53 -3.93
N ASP A 307 -25.23 -19.82 -3.65
CA ASP A 307 -24.04 -19.70 -4.51
C ASP A 307 -22.87 -20.65 -4.13
N GLY A 308 -23.06 -21.58 -3.19
CA GLY A 308 -22.01 -22.51 -2.74
C GLY A 308 -21.00 -21.91 -1.76
N ALA A 309 -21.28 -20.71 -1.26
CA ALA A 309 -20.58 -20.05 -0.17
C ALA A 309 -21.01 -20.65 1.18
N ILE A 310 -20.03 -21.04 2.00
CA ILE A 310 -20.27 -21.62 3.32
C ILE A 310 -19.87 -20.58 4.37
N THR A 311 -20.87 -20.03 5.07
CA THR A 311 -20.69 -19.10 6.19
C THR A 311 -20.88 -19.81 7.54
N ARG A 312 -21.60 -20.94 7.55
CA ARG A 312 -21.86 -21.78 8.71
C ARG A 312 -21.80 -23.26 8.35
N LEU A 313 -21.41 -24.08 9.32
CA LEU A 313 -21.32 -25.52 9.20
C LEU A 313 -22.04 -26.17 10.37
N ASP A 314 -23.05 -26.97 10.07
CA ASP A 314 -23.75 -27.77 11.08
C ASP A 314 -23.08 -29.15 11.14
N TRP A 315 -22.19 -29.31 12.13
CA TRP A 315 -21.43 -30.54 12.32
C TRP A 315 -22.09 -31.36 13.42
N PHE A 316 -22.70 -32.50 13.04
CA PHE A 316 -23.29 -33.45 13.98
C PHE A 316 -22.40 -34.67 14.14
N THR A 317 -21.76 -34.77 15.29
CA THR A 317 -21.08 -35.99 15.70
C THR A 317 -22.01 -36.85 16.55
N GLY A 318 -22.24 -38.10 16.14
CA GLY A 318 -22.95 -39.10 16.94
C GLY A 318 -22.12 -39.54 18.15
N GLY A 319 -21.95 -38.67 19.14
CA GLY A 319 -21.09 -38.92 20.30
C GLY A 319 -21.23 -37.88 21.41
N PHE A 320 -20.49 -38.09 22.52
CA PHE A 320 -20.51 -37.26 23.74
C PHE A 320 -20.05 -35.81 23.53
N ILE A 321 -19.41 -35.53 22.40
CA ILE A 321 -19.11 -34.18 21.94
C ILE A 321 -20.29 -33.75 21.09
N GLY A 322 -21.13 -32.88 21.64
CA GLY A 322 -22.35 -32.45 20.99
C GLY A 322 -22.08 -31.85 19.62
N GLY A 323 -22.91 -32.24 18.65
CA GLY A 323 -22.99 -31.54 17.38
C GLY A 323 -23.25 -30.04 17.61
N GLY A 324 -22.70 -29.20 16.73
CA GLY A 324 -22.74 -27.77 16.91
C GLY A 324 -22.61 -27.01 15.61
N ASN A 325 -23.01 -25.74 15.67
CA ASN A 325 -22.94 -24.83 14.56
C ASN A 325 -21.57 -24.14 14.63
N TYR A 326 -20.79 -24.25 13.56
CA TYR A 326 -19.51 -23.60 13.42
C TYR A 326 -19.68 -22.40 12.51
N SER A 327 -19.23 -21.24 12.98
CA SER A 327 -19.12 -20.04 12.15
C SER A 327 -17.77 -20.04 11.42
N VAL A 328 -17.80 -19.65 10.15
CA VAL A 328 -16.62 -19.61 9.29
C VAL A 328 -16.06 -18.20 9.28
N HIS A 329 -14.76 -18.05 9.56
CA HIS A 329 -14.09 -16.75 9.58
C HIS A 329 -12.73 -16.78 8.92
N ARG A 330 -12.34 -15.64 8.37
CA ARG A 330 -10.99 -15.41 7.88
C ARG A 330 -10.17 -14.73 8.98
N THR A 331 -9.01 -15.29 9.28
CA THR A 331 -8.11 -14.75 10.31
C THR A 331 -7.18 -13.67 9.73
N ALA A 332 -6.56 -12.88 10.61
CA ALA A 332 -5.63 -11.82 10.20
C ALA A 332 -4.41 -12.34 9.41
N ASN A 333 -4.03 -13.61 9.59
CA ASN A 333 -2.97 -14.25 8.82
C ASN A 333 -3.45 -14.83 7.47
N TRP A 334 -4.72 -14.65 7.10
CA TRP A 334 -5.38 -15.18 5.90
C TRP A 334 -5.65 -16.68 5.91
N GLY A 335 -5.55 -17.35 7.06
CA GLY A 335 -6.05 -18.69 7.24
C GLY A 335 -7.55 -18.70 7.55
N TRP A 336 -8.17 -19.87 7.43
CA TRP A 336 -9.57 -20.09 7.81
C TRP A 336 -9.68 -20.58 9.25
N GLU A 337 -10.69 -20.09 9.95
CA GLU A 337 -11.10 -20.55 11.28
C GLU A 337 -12.56 -21.02 11.22
N LEU A 338 -12.83 -22.18 11.82
CA LEU A 338 -14.18 -22.67 12.08
C LEU A 338 -14.39 -22.63 13.60
N GLN A 339 -15.30 -21.78 14.03
CA GLN A 339 -15.48 -21.44 15.42
C GLN A 339 -16.82 -21.99 15.92
N GLY A 340 -16.75 -23.00 16.79
CA GLY A 340 -17.91 -23.59 17.46
C GLY A 340 -17.85 -23.39 18.97
N PHE A 341 -18.92 -23.77 19.67
CA PHE A 341 -19.03 -23.59 21.12
C PHE A 341 -18.03 -24.46 21.91
N SER A 342 -17.77 -25.68 21.45
CA SER A 342 -16.91 -26.65 22.16
C SER A 342 -15.49 -26.70 21.60
N PHE A 343 -15.35 -26.47 20.28
CA PHE A 343 -14.10 -26.57 19.54
C PHE A 343 -13.91 -25.38 18.64
N VAL A 344 -12.64 -25.09 18.38
CA VAL A 344 -12.20 -24.18 17.33
C VAL A 344 -11.22 -24.93 16.44
N LEU A 345 -11.35 -24.71 15.14
CA LEU A 345 -10.54 -25.36 14.12
C LEU A 345 -9.84 -24.28 13.29
N ARG A 346 -8.55 -24.41 13.07
CA ARG A 346 -7.79 -23.50 12.19
C ARG A 346 -7.09 -24.24 11.08
N ALA A 347 -7.21 -23.73 9.86
CA ALA A 347 -6.56 -24.32 8.70
C ALA A 347 -5.03 -24.33 8.87
N VAL A 348 -4.43 -25.49 8.70
CA VAL A 348 -2.99 -25.72 8.74
C VAL A 348 -2.40 -25.38 7.38
N ASP A 349 -1.27 -24.67 7.37
CA ASP A 349 -0.50 -24.41 6.16
C ASP A 349 0.55 -25.51 5.98
N ASP A 350 0.19 -26.57 5.25
CA ASP A 350 1.03 -27.75 5.02
C ASP A 350 2.31 -27.43 4.20
N ASP A 351 2.36 -26.26 3.55
CA ASP A 351 3.51 -25.84 2.75
C ASP A 351 4.68 -25.28 3.62
N VAL A 352 4.48 -25.05 4.91
CA VAL A 352 5.52 -24.51 5.81
C VAL A 352 6.44 -25.65 6.26
N ASP A 353 7.75 -25.54 5.99
CA ASP A 353 8.76 -26.58 6.22
C ASP A 353 8.72 -27.17 7.64
N GLY A 354 7.92 -28.23 7.88
CA GLY A 354 8.06 -29.33 8.84
C GLY A 354 8.57 -29.08 10.26
N ARG A 355 8.76 -27.84 10.71
CA ARG A 355 9.27 -27.48 12.03
C ARG A 355 8.06 -27.29 12.93
N GLY A 356 7.87 -28.21 13.87
CA GLY A 356 6.71 -28.33 14.74
C GLY A 356 6.31 -27.08 15.55
N ASN A 357 7.10 -26.00 15.54
CA ASN A 357 6.75 -24.75 16.24
C ASN A 357 5.66 -23.92 15.55
N HIS A 358 5.38 -24.14 14.25
CA HIS A 358 4.40 -23.33 13.52
C HIS A 358 2.94 -23.60 13.92
N ARG A 359 2.64 -24.80 14.43
CA ARG A 359 1.29 -25.10 14.92
C ARG A 359 0.96 -24.31 16.17
N ASP A 360 1.90 -24.04 17.05
CA ASP A 360 1.62 -23.20 18.23
C ASP A 360 1.56 -21.71 17.88
N GLU A 361 2.33 -21.27 16.89
CA GLU A 361 2.21 -19.91 16.34
C GLU A 361 0.83 -19.66 15.71
N LEU A 362 0.20 -20.69 15.13
CA LEU A 362 -1.16 -20.62 14.58
C LEU A 362 -2.19 -20.15 15.61
N TRP A 363 -1.97 -20.46 16.89
CA TRP A 363 -2.86 -20.12 18.01
C TRP A 363 -2.30 -19.02 18.91
N GLY A 364 -1.20 -18.38 18.50
CA GLY A 364 -0.47 -17.43 19.33
C GLY A 364 -1.31 -16.20 19.72
N ASP A 365 -2.19 -15.73 18.85
CA ASP A 365 -3.16 -14.65 19.11
C ASP A 365 -4.14 -15.00 20.24
N LEU A 366 -4.73 -16.19 20.24
CA LEU A 366 -5.67 -16.62 21.29
C LEU A 366 -4.96 -17.03 22.58
N THR A 367 -3.80 -17.68 22.47
CA THR A 367 -3.09 -18.23 23.64
C THR A 367 -2.28 -17.19 24.40
N ARG A 368 -1.86 -16.09 23.75
CA ARG A 368 -1.15 -14.98 24.42
C ARG A 368 -2.09 -14.03 25.15
N SER A 369 -3.38 -14.03 24.82
CA SER A 369 -4.40 -13.17 25.43
C SER A 369 -5.24 -13.88 26.48
N ILE A 370 -4.83 -15.06 26.96
CA ILE A 370 -5.61 -15.82 27.94
C ILE A 370 -5.70 -15.05 29.27
N ILE A 371 -6.93 -14.85 29.73
CA ILE A 371 -7.27 -14.29 31.03
C ILE A 371 -8.15 -15.26 31.82
N VAL A 372 -8.26 -15.04 33.13
CA VAL A 372 -9.18 -15.78 34.00
C VAL A 372 -10.47 -14.96 34.14
N GLN A 373 -11.58 -15.52 33.70
CA GLN A 373 -12.91 -14.91 33.78
C GLN A 373 -13.73 -15.59 34.89
N GLU A 374 -14.39 -14.79 35.72
CA GLU A 374 -15.35 -15.27 36.73
C GLU A 374 -16.67 -15.75 36.08
N ARG A 375 -17.30 -16.74 36.71
CA ARG A 375 -18.61 -17.24 36.29
C ARG A 375 -19.69 -16.16 36.37
N PRO A 376 -20.40 -15.88 35.26
CA PRO A 376 -21.55 -15.00 35.31
C PRO A 376 -22.62 -15.54 36.26
N GLN A 377 -23.27 -14.64 37.00
CA GLN A 377 -24.23 -15.00 38.05
C GLN A 377 -25.45 -15.79 37.54
N TRP A 378 -25.75 -15.69 36.24
CA TRP A 378 -26.87 -16.39 35.61
C TRP A 378 -26.56 -17.84 35.28
N VAL A 379 -25.29 -18.24 35.28
CA VAL A 379 -24.86 -19.64 35.14
C VAL A 379 -24.97 -20.33 36.48
N ARG A 380 -25.91 -21.27 36.60
CA ARG A 380 -26.08 -22.02 37.84
C ARG A 380 -25.03 -23.13 37.93
N PRO A 381 -24.35 -23.30 39.08
CA PRO A 381 -23.53 -24.48 39.32
C PRO A 381 -24.42 -25.73 39.19
N GLY A 382 -24.04 -26.62 38.29
CA GLY A 382 -24.70 -27.90 38.04
C GLY A 382 -23.65 -28.99 37.88
N ARG A 383 -24.07 -30.23 37.60
CA ARG A 383 -23.19 -31.43 37.47
C ARG A 383 -22.00 -31.28 36.50
N TYR A 384 -22.00 -30.27 35.64
CA TYR A 384 -20.99 -30.03 34.61
C TYR A 384 -20.18 -28.73 34.80
N HIS A 385 -20.50 -27.93 35.82
CA HIS A 385 -19.89 -26.61 36.06
C HIS A 385 -19.46 -26.45 37.52
N ASP A 386 -18.66 -27.42 38.01
CA ASP A 386 -18.13 -27.43 39.39
C ASP A 386 -17.05 -26.35 39.65
N TYR A 387 -16.72 -25.53 38.64
CA TYR A 387 -15.72 -24.47 38.70
C TYR A 387 -16.37 -23.08 38.77
N ASN A 388 -15.66 -22.11 39.36
CA ASN A 388 -16.10 -20.73 39.53
C ASN A 388 -15.44 -19.76 38.52
N TYR A 389 -14.34 -20.16 37.89
CA TYR A 389 -13.58 -19.35 36.94
C TYR A 389 -13.23 -20.15 35.70
N ARG A 390 -12.83 -19.49 34.61
CA ARG A 390 -12.31 -20.16 33.41
C ARG A 390 -11.23 -19.35 32.71
N GLU A 391 -10.33 -20.04 32.04
CA GLU A 391 -9.32 -19.44 31.17
C GLU A 391 -9.88 -19.27 29.75
N ILE A 392 -9.94 -18.03 29.27
CA ILE A 392 -10.45 -17.67 27.94
C ILE A 392 -9.59 -16.58 27.29
N PRO A 393 -9.58 -16.44 25.94
CA PRO A 393 -8.97 -15.29 25.30
C PRO A 393 -9.62 -13.97 25.73
N ASP A 394 -8.82 -12.92 25.87
CA ASP A 394 -9.28 -11.56 26.16
C ASP A 394 -9.79 -10.87 24.89
N ASP A 395 -10.93 -11.36 24.41
CA ASP A 395 -11.58 -10.88 23.19
C ASP A 395 -13.11 -11.03 23.34
N GLU A 396 -13.84 -9.95 23.04
CA GLU A 396 -15.28 -9.85 23.28
C GLU A 396 -16.12 -10.76 22.38
N ASP A 397 -15.66 -11.03 21.16
CA ASP A 397 -16.37 -11.90 20.23
C ASP A 397 -16.28 -13.36 20.73
N TYR A 398 -15.11 -13.78 21.21
CA TYR A 398 -14.94 -15.10 21.81
C TYR A 398 -15.68 -15.23 23.16
N LYS A 399 -15.65 -14.18 24.01
CA LYS A 399 -16.40 -14.15 25.27
C LYS A 399 -17.91 -14.30 25.06
N SER A 400 -18.46 -13.59 24.09
CA SER A 400 -19.89 -13.62 23.78
C SER A 400 -20.32 -14.95 23.17
N MET A 401 -19.51 -15.53 22.28
CA MET A 401 -19.80 -16.82 21.65
C MET A 401 -19.79 -17.98 22.65
N LEU A 402 -18.82 -18.00 23.57
CA LEU A 402 -18.75 -19.03 24.62
C LEU A 402 -19.89 -18.92 25.64
N GLY A 403 -20.76 -17.93 25.46
CA GLY A 403 -22.19 -17.96 25.78
C GLY A 403 -22.48 -18.57 27.12
N TRP A 404 -21.73 -18.14 28.14
CA TRP A 404 -21.68 -18.84 29.39
C TRP A 404 -22.75 -18.39 30.33
#